data_AF-A0A8T4XE41-F1
#
_entry.id   AF-A0A8T4XE41-F1
#
_cell.length_a   1.000
_cell.length_b   1.000
_cell.length_c   1.000
_cell.angle_alpha   90.00
_cell.angle_beta   90.00
_cell.angle_gamma   90.00
#
_symmetry.space_group_name_H-M   'P 1'
#
loop_
_entity.id
_entity.type
_entity.pdbx_description
1 polymer ?
#
loop_
_entity_poly.entity_id
_entity_poly.type
_entity_poly.pdbx_seq_one_letter_code
_entity_poly.pdbx_strand_id
1 'polypeptide(L)'
;MEEGFPDRKIILKNPENFQLQAAYLAYSEAYDKTDDPEVKKYLNQNMIDLQNNKIDYQTFYRNINKYRQLDDSQCKSKSNIKSLSKSEWRNIMEKMEREKRYKR
;
A
#
# COMPACT_ATOMS: atom_id res chain seq x y z
N MET A 1 32.41 -18.18 15.20
CA MET A 1 31.44 -18.39 14.10
C MET A 1 30.13 -18.82 14.72
N GLU A 2 29.29 -17.85 15.06
CA GLU A 2 27.84 -18.02 15.29
C GLU A 2 27.21 -16.67 14.93
N GLU A 3 26.90 -16.47 13.64
CA GLU A 3 26.01 -15.36 13.26
C GLU A 3 24.58 -15.86 13.36
N GLY A 4 24.07 -15.90 14.60
CA GLY A 4 22.66 -16.07 14.86
C GLY A 4 21.91 -14.86 14.34
N PHE A 5 21.24 -15.00 13.20
CA PHE A 5 20.25 -14.04 12.72
C PHE A 5 19.29 -13.75 13.88
N PRO A 6 19.13 -12.50 14.31
CA PRO A 6 18.43 -12.26 15.54
C PRO A 6 16.95 -12.62 15.35
N ASP A 7 16.37 -13.24 16.36
CA ASP A 7 14.92 -13.31 16.59
C ASP A 7 14.29 -11.90 16.79
N ARG A 8 15.02 -10.84 16.44
CA ARG A 8 14.67 -9.44 16.66
C ARG A 8 14.60 -8.70 15.34
N LYS A 9 13.60 -7.82 15.24
CA LYS A 9 13.34 -6.93 14.11
C LYS A 9 14.57 -6.09 13.78
N ILE A 10 14.90 -5.99 12.50
CA ILE A 10 15.98 -5.11 12.02
C ILE A 10 15.55 -3.66 12.29
N ILE A 11 16.46 -2.81 12.77
CA ILE A 11 16.21 -1.38 13.00
C ILE A 11 17.06 -0.59 12.00
N LEU A 12 16.41 0.13 11.08
CA LEU A 12 17.12 1.00 10.14
C LEU A 12 17.39 2.36 10.81
N LYS A 13 18.66 2.78 10.82
CA LYS A 13 19.09 4.09 11.37
C LYS A 13 19.47 5.12 10.30
N ASN A 14 19.20 4.86 9.01
CA ASN A 14 19.65 5.73 7.94
C ASN A 14 18.49 6.54 7.32
N PRO A 15 18.31 7.83 7.68
CA PRO A 15 17.20 8.65 7.21
C PRO A 15 17.37 9.18 5.77
N GLU A 16 18.56 9.02 5.16
CA GLU A 16 18.89 9.69 3.90
C GLU A 16 18.25 9.02 2.66
N ASN A 17 17.92 7.73 2.72
CA ASN A 17 17.37 7.00 1.58
C ASN A 17 15.86 6.74 1.75
N PHE A 18 15.04 7.56 1.09
CA PHE A 18 13.59 7.44 1.09
C PHE A 18 13.10 6.06 0.63
N GLN A 19 13.72 5.47 -0.40
CA GLN A 19 13.30 4.15 -0.92
C GLN A 19 13.54 3.06 0.13
N LEU A 20 14.68 3.12 0.81
CA LEU A 20 15.02 2.18 1.88
C LEU A 20 14.11 2.36 3.10
N GLN A 21 13.73 3.61 3.41
CA GLN A 21 12.78 3.90 4.47
C GLN A 21 11.37 3.38 4.14
N ALA A 22 10.92 3.56 2.90
CA ALA A 22 9.64 3.02 2.44
C ALA A 22 9.64 1.48 2.46
N ALA A 23 10.73 0.86 2.04
CA ALA A 23 10.93 -0.58 2.13
C ALA A 23 10.92 -1.07 3.58
N TYR A 24 11.55 -0.33 4.49
CA TYR A 24 11.55 -0.60 5.93
C TYR A 24 10.16 -0.58 6.54
N LEU A 25 9.35 0.42 6.20
CA LEU A 25 7.97 0.50 6.65
C LEU A 25 7.15 -0.71 6.19
N ALA A 26 7.30 -1.12 4.93
CA ALA A 26 6.63 -2.29 4.39
C ALA A 26 7.08 -3.60 5.07
N TYR A 27 8.39 -3.74 5.32
CA TYR A 27 8.95 -4.87 6.08
C TYR A 27 8.43 -4.89 7.52
N SER A 28 8.42 -3.74 8.20
CA SER A 28 7.94 -3.60 9.57
C SER A 28 6.49 -4.04 9.70
N GLU A 29 5.64 -3.56 8.79
CA GLU A 29 4.23 -3.92 8.74
C GLU A 29 4.03 -5.43 8.51
N ALA A 30 4.80 -6.02 7.57
CA ALA A 30 4.73 -7.45 7.30
C ALA A 30 5.21 -8.29 8.50
N TYR A 31 6.30 -7.88 9.15
CA TYR A 31 6.90 -8.57 10.29
C TYR A 31 5.97 -8.58 11.51
N ASP A 32 5.27 -7.46 11.76
CA ASP A 32 4.32 -7.32 12.87
C ASP A 32 3.02 -8.12 12.64
N LYS A 33 2.63 -8.33 11.38
CA LYS A 33 1.44 -9.11 10.98
C LYS A 33 1.67 -10.62 10.96
N THR A 34 2.91 -11.06 10.77
CA THR A 34 3.24 -12.49 10.67
C THR A 34 3.56 -13.05 12.05
N ASP A 35 2.91 -14.14 12.46
CA ASP A 35 3.26 -14.87 13.70
C ASP A 35 4.27 -16.01 13.47
N ASP A 36 4.44 -16.44 12.23
CA ASP A 36 5.32 -17.55 11.87
C ASP A 36 6.82 -17.15 11.97
N PRO A 37 7.62 -17.86 12.80
CA PRO A 37 9.05 -17.59 12.95
C PRO A 37 9.86 -17.84 11.67
N GLU A 38 9.45 -18.77 10.81
CA GLU A 38 10.14 -19.06 9.55
C GLU A 38 9.95 -17.91 8.55
N VAL A 39 8.74 -17.36 8.50
CA VAL A 39 8.42 -16.17 7.68
C VAL A 39 9.19 -14.95 8.18
N LYS A 40 9.29 -14.75 9.50
CA LYS A 40 10.10 -13.66 10.09
C LYS A 40 11.57 -13.75 9.68
N LYS A 41 12.16 -14.95 9.66
CA LYS A 41 13.53 -15.18 9.18
C LYS A 41 13.67 -14.83 7.70
N TYR A 42 12.71 -15.26 6.86
CA TYR A 42 12.70 -14.93 5.43
C TYR A 42 12.61 -13.42 5.18
N LEU A 43 11.76 -12.70 5.93
CA LEU A 43 11.62 -11.25 5.84
C LEU A 43 12.92 -10.53 6.25
N ASN A 44 13.56 -10.98 7.33
CA ASN A 44 14.86 -10.45 7.77
C ASN A 44 15.92 -10.63 6.68
N GLN A 45 15.99 -11.82 6.09
CA GLN A 45 16.95 -12.13 5.02
C GLN A 45 16.75 -11.22 3.80
N ASN A 46 15.50 -11.06 3.34
CA ASN A 46 15.19 -10.15 2.23
C ASN A 46 15.63 -8.70 2.53
N MET A 47 15.45 -8.24 3.76
CA MET A 47 15.84 -6.89 4.14
C MET A 47 17.36 -6.71 4.15
N ILE A 48 18.11 -7.72 4.62
CA ILE A 48 19.57 -7.74 4.57
C ILE A 48 20.07 -7.77 3.13
N ASP A 49 19.45 -8.59 2.28
CA ASP A 49 19.82 -8.68 0.87
C ASP A 49 19.53 -7.35 0.13
N LEU A 50 18.47 -6.64 0.51
CA LEU A 50 18.18 -5.29 -0.02
C LEU A 50 19.25 -4.28 0.42
N GLN A 51 19.63 -4.28 1.71
CA GLN A 51 20.69 -3.39 2.22
C GLN A 51 22.05 -3.63 1.57
N ASN A 52 22.35 -4.91 1.28
CA ASN A 52 23.58 -5.30 0.59
C ASN A 52 23.51 -5.09 -0.94
N ASN A 53 22.42 -4.50 -1.46
CA ASN A 53 22.16 -4.33 -2.89
C ASN A 53 22.23 -5.64 -3.70
N LYS A 54 21.97 -6.79 -3.06
CA LYS A 54 21.90 -8.10 -3.73
C LYS A 54 20.59 -8.30 -4.48
N ILE A 55 19.53 -7.67 -3.99
CA ILE A 55 18.21 -7.66 -4.62
C ILE A 55 17.78 -6.24 -4.94
N ASP A 56 17.04 -6.08 -6.02
CA ASP A 56 16.40 -4.82 -6.37
C ASP A 56 15.11 -4.59 -5.55
N TYR A 57 14.73 -3.32 -5.41
CA TYR A 57 13.50 -2.91 -4.74
C TYR A 57 12.26 -3.58 -5.35
N GLN A 58 12.20 -3.75 -6.68
CA GLN A 58 11.08 -4.43 -7.33
C GLN A 58 10.94 -5.87 -6.82
N THR A 59 12.05 -6.59 -6.73
CA THR A 59 12.08 -7.98 -6.25
C THR A 59 11.71 -8.06 -4.77
N PHE A 60 12.23 -7.15 -3.95
CA PHE A 60 11.88 -7.03 -2.54
C PHE A 60 10.36 -6.88 -2.33
N TYR A 61 9.74 -5.92 -3.04
CA TYR A 61 8.30 -5.70 -2.91
C TYR A 61 7.49 -6.91 -3.40
N ARG A 62 7.92 -7.61 -4.46
CA ARG A 62 7.26 -8.86 -4.90
C ARG A 62 7.30 -9.95 -3.83
N ASN A 63 8.42 -10.09 -3.11
CA ASN A 63 8.60 -11.10 -2.07
C ASN A 63 7.74 -10.80 -0.84
N ILE A 64 7.63 -9.52 -0.46
CA ILE A 64 6.87 -9.08 0.72
C ILE A 64 5.37 -8.96 0.46
N ASN A 65 4.94 -8.78 -0.80
CA ASN A 65 3.53 -8.61 -1.16
C ASN A 65 2.63 -9.77 -0.68
N LYS A 66 3.18 -10.98 -0.50
CA LYS A 66 2.43 -12.14 0.02
C LYS A 66 2.07 -12.02 1.50
N TYR A 67 2.89 -11.32 2.27
CA TYR A 67 2.76 -11.17 3.72
C TYR A 67 2.14 -9.84 4.11
N ARG A 68 2.30 -8.85 3.24
CA ARG A 68 1.57 -7.60 3.32
C ARG A 68 0.15 -7.86 2.82
N GLN A 69 -0.76 -8.16 3.73
CA GLN A 69 -2.19 -8.06 3.46
C GLN A 69 -2.51 -6.59 3.17
N LEU A 70 -2.24 -6.16 1.93
CA LEU A 70 -2.88 -5.01 1.33
C LEU A 70 -4.33 -5.46 1.17
N ASP A 71 -5.21 -4.84 1.94
CA ASP A 71 -6.63 -5.06 1.83
C ASP A 71 -7.02 -4.79 0.37
N ASP A 72 -7.17 -5.85 -0.43
CA ASP A 72 -7.46 -5.78 -1.87
C ASP A 72 -8.76 -4.99 -2.13
N SER A 73 -9.57 -4.77 -1.10
CA SER A 73 -10.74 -3.90 -1.10
C SER A 73 -10.40 -2.44 -1.41
N GLN A 74 -9.23 -1.94 -0.99
CA GLN A 74 -8.87 -0.53 -1.15
C GLN A 74 -8.47 -0.22 -2.60
N CYS A 75 -7.68 -1.10 -3.23
CA CYS A 75 -7.27 -0.98 -4.63
C CYS A 75 -8.41 -1.22 -5.64
N LYS A 76 -9.50 -1.88 -5.22
CA LYS A 76 -10.69 -2.12 -6.05
C LYS A 76 -11.74 -1.02 -5.96
N SER A 77 -11.52 0.02 -5.15
CA SER A 77 -12.38 1.20 -5.13
C SER A 77 -12.14 2.10 -6.35
N LYS A 78 -12.29 1.54 -7.55
CA LYS A 78 -12.48 2.35 -8.76
C LYS A 78 -13.82 3.06 -8.60
N SER A 79 -13.79 4.27 -8.05
CA SER A 79 -14.94 5.16 -8.12
C SER A 79 -15.21 5.42 -9.61
N ASN A 80 -16.24 4.78 -10.15
CA ASN A 80 -16.67 5.06 -11.52
C ASN A 80 -17.09 6.52 -11.56
N ILE A 81 -16.25 7.37 -12.16
CA ILE A 81 -16.59 8.77 -12.41
C ILE A 81 -17.74 8.76 -13.41
N LYS A 82 -18.97 8.92 -12.91
CA LYS A 82 -20.16 9.03 -13.74
C LYS A 82 -20.28 10.47 -14.21
N SER A 83 -19.94 10.75 -15.46
CA SER A 83 -20.33 12.01 -16.10
C SER A 83 -21.77 11.90 -16.59
N LEU A 84 -22.60 12.90 -16.28
CA LEU A 84 -23.92 13.02 -16.90
C LEU A 84 -23.78 13.54 -18.34
N SER A 85 -24.64 13.05 -19.23
CA SER A 85 -24.75 13.59 -20.58
C SER A 85 -25.30 15.03 -20.57
N LYS A 86 -25.02 15.81 -21.62
CA LYS A 86 -25.53 17.18 -21.77
C LYS A 86 -27.06 17.27 -21.70
N SER A 87 -27.76 16.23 -22.19
CA SER A 87 -29.22 16.15 -22.17
C SER A 87 -29.76 16.00 -20.74
N GLU A 88 -29.18 15.08 -19.96
CA GLU A 88 -29.57 14.87 -18.55
C GLU A 88 -29.36 16.13 -17.70
N TRP A 89 -28.24 16.83 -17.90
CA TRP A 89 -27.98 18.11 -17.26
C TRP A 89 -29.06 19.15 -17.55
N ARG A 90 -29.50 19.27 -18.81
CA ARG A 90 -30.58 20.20 -19.19
C ARG A 90 -31.90 19.84 -18.51
N ASN A 91 -32.28 18.57 -18.52
CA ASN A 91 -33.51 18.10 -17.88
C ASN A 91 -33.52 18.37 -16.37
N ILE A 92 -32.38 18.17 -15.70
CA ILE A 92 -32.21 18.47 -14.28
C ILE A 92 -32.37 19.98 -14.03
N MET A 93 -31.76 20.82 -14.86
CA MET A 93 -31.86 22.29 -14.73
C MET A 93 -33.29 22.79 -14.96
N GLU A 94 -33.98 22.30 -15.99
CA GLU A 94 -35.38 22.65 -16.26
C GLU A 94 -36.32 22.21 -15.14
N LYS A 95 -36.04 21.05 -14.53
CA LYS A 95 -36.79 20.58 -13.36
C LYS A 95 -36.58 21.50 -12.16
N MET A 96 -35.34 21.86 -11.86
CA MET A 96 -35.03 22.80 -10.77
C MET A 96 -35.65 24.18 -11.01
N GLU A 97 -35.69 24.66 -12.25
CA GLU A 97 -36.32 25.94 -12.58
C GLU A 97 -37.84 25.88 -12.36
N ARG A 98 -38.50 24.79 -12.79
CA ARG A 98 -39.93 24.57 -12.52
C ARG A 98 -40.21 24.54 -11.02
N GLU A 99 -39.43 23.79 -10.24
CA GLU A 99 -39.60 23.73 -8.78
C GLU A 99 -39.41 25.10 -8.11
N LYS A 100 -38.48 25.93 -8.59
CA LYS A 100 -38.32 27.31 -8.09
C LYS A 100 -39.54 28.18 -8.39
N ARG A 101 -40.16 28.02 -9.56
CA ARG A 101 -41.37 28.78 -9.94
C ARG A 101 -42.59 28.41 -9.09
N TYR A 102 -42.75 27.13 -8.77
CA TYR A 102 -43.87 26.63 -7.97
C TYR A 102 -43.65 26.70 -6.45
N LYS A 103 -42.47 27.12 -5.98
CA LYS A 103 -42.16 27.38 -4.57
C LYS A 103 -42.36 28.85 -4.14
N ARG A 104 -42.87 29.71 -5.03
CA ARG A 104 -43.44 31.02 -4.69
C ARG A 104 -44.93 30.87 -4.44
#